data_AF-A0A7X3MV97-F1
#
_entry.id   AF-A0A7X3MV97-F1
#
_cell.length_a   1.000
_cell.length_b   1.000
_cell.length_c   1.000
_cell.angle_alpha   90.00
_cell.angle_beta   90.00
_cell.angle_gamma   90.00
#
_symmetry.space_group_name_H-M   'P 1'
#
loop_
_entity.id
_entity.type
_entity.pdbx_description
1 polymer ?
#
loop_
_entity_poly.entity_id
_entity_poly.type
_entity_poly.pdbx_seq_one_letter_code
_entity_poly.pdbx_strand_id
1 'polypeptide(L)'
;MAAGKPTVAENLARRLDKSVHLRGDIFRKMTVNGAVSMGPDLTPEAPRQLALRHRLACEVAETYLEAGFSVVYLDILVGRVHEKVAEHLCHRSPHAGKYHQSVSLVAG
;
A
#
# COMPACT_ATOMS: atom_id res chain seq x y z
N MET A 1 -10.47 -9.02 -12.50
CA MET A 1 -9.86 -10.04 -11.62
C MET A 1 -8.47 -10.31 -12.16
N ALA A 2 -7.46 -9.55 -11.73
CA ALA A 2 -6.08 -9.79 -12.14
C ALA A 2 -5.53 -10.97 -11.30
N ALA A 3 -5.88 -12.18 -11.73
CA ALA A 3 -5.48 -13.41 -11.06
C ALA A 3 -3.94 -13.50 -11.04
N GLY A 4 -3.35 -13.43 -9.85
CA GLY A 4 -1.91 -13.59 -9.64
C GLY A 4 -1.22 -12.46 -8.88
N LYS A 5 -1.79 -11.25 -8.79
CA LYS A 5 -1.12 -10.13 -8.09
C LYS A 5 -0.85 -10.39 -6.60
N PRO A 6 -1.82 -10.90 -5.80
CA PRO A 6 -1.54 -11.26 -4.41
C PRO A 6 -0.45 -12.34 -4.30
N THR A 7 -0.44 -13.30 -5.23
CA THR A 7 0.56 -14.36 -5.30
C THR A 7 1.95 -13.83 -5.67
N VAL A 8 2.04 -12.89 -6.61
CA VAL A 8 3.30 -12.24 -6.99
C VAL A 8 3.85 -11.41 -5.84
N ALA A 9 3.01 -10.61 -5.17
CA ALA A 9 3.42 -9.80 -4.03
C ALA A 9 3.90 -10.67 -2.86
N GLU A 10 3.18 -11.76 -2.56
CA GLU A 10 3.58 -12.70 -1.52
C GLU A 10 4.89 -13.42 -1.88
N ASN A 11 5.02 -13.92 -3.11
CA ASN A 11 6.23 -14.58 -3.57
C ASN A 11 7.44 -13.63 -3.57
N LEU A 12 7.24 -12.36 -3.92
CA LEU A 12 8.29 -11.35 -3.81
C LEU A 12 8.71 -11.14 -2.37
N ALA A 13 7.76 -10.97 -1.44
CA ALA A 13 8.07 -10.80 -0.02
C ALA A 13 8.84 -12.01 0.53
N ARG A 14 8.45 -13.24 0.18
CA ARG A 14 9.12 -14.49 0.62
C ARG A 14 10.57 -14.64 0.15
N ARG A 15 11.00 -13.89 -0.88
CA ARG A 15 12.38 -13.93 -1.40
C ARG A 15 13.30 -12.93 -0.70
N LEU A 16 12.74 -12.04 0.12
CA LEU A 16 13.47 -11.03 0.87
C LEU A 16 13.74 -11.57 2.28
N ASP A 17 14.92 -11.25 2.83
CA ASP A 17 15.40 -11.79 4.12
C ASP A 17 14.49 -11.42 5.31
N LYS A 18 14.18 -10.12 5.45
CA LYS A 18 13.31 -9.58 6.50
C LYS A 18 12.27 -8.68 5.87
N SER A 19 11.05 -9.19 5.68
CA SER A 19 10.05 -8.51 4.84
C SER A 19 8.62 -8.57 5.35
N VAL A 20 7.78 -7.69 4.80
CA VAL A 20 6.33 -7.61 5.06
C VAL A 20 5.59 -7.54 3.73
N HIS A 21 4.56 -8.40 3.58
CA HIS A 21 3.55 -8.24 2.55
C HIS A 21 2.42 -7.35 3.08
N LEU A 22 2.55 -6.04 2.85
CA LEU A 22 1.57 -5.06 3.30
C LEU A 22 0.41 -5.02 2.31
N ARG A 23 -0.77 -5.49 2.73
CA ARG A 23 -1.98 -5.39 1.92
C ARG A 23 -2.86 -4.26 2.44
N GLY A 24 -3.02 -3.19 1.67
CA GLY A 24 -3.85 -2.09 2.17
C GLY A 24 -5.35 -2.40 2.17
N ASP A 25 -5.78 -3.51 1.56
CA ASP A 25 -7.18 -3.95 1.61
C ASP A 25 -7.64 -4.31 3.03
N ILE A 26 -6.68 -4.62 3.92
CA ILE A 26 -6.91 -4.82 5.34
C ILE A 26 -7.50 -3.55 5.97
N PHE A 27 -6.97 -2.37 5.66
CA PHE A 27 -7.48 -1.11 6.23
C PHE A 27 -8.93 -0.85 5.84
N ARG A 28 -9.33 -1.20 4.61
CA ARG A 28 -10.74 -1.14 4.18
C ARG A 28 -11.62 -2.08 5.01
N LYS A 29 -11.14 -3.28 5.33
CA LYS A 29 -11.88 -4.30 6.09
C LYS A 29 -12.03 -3.96 7.57
N MET A 30 -11.20 -3.07 8.10
CA MET A 30 -11.28 -2.61 9.50
C MET A 30 -12.44 -1.65 9.76
N THR A 31 -12.95 -0.96 8.74
CA THR A 31 -14.12 -0.09 8.88
C THR A 31 -15.38 -0.95 9.05
N VAL A 32 -16.02 -0.85 10.22
CA VAL A 32 -17.26 -1.59 10.53
C VAL A 32 -18.48 -0.78 10.11
N ASN A 33 -18.73 0.34 10.78
CA ASN A 33 -19.82 1.26 10.45
C ASN A 33 -19.35 2.32 9.47
N GLY A 34 -20.17 2.61 8.46
CA GLY A 34 -19.88 3.62 7.43
C GLY A 34 -18.93 3.14 6.33
N ALA A 35 -18.63 1.85 6.23
CA ALA A 35 -17.80 1.31 5.15
C ALA A 35 -18.46 1.52 3.78
N VAL A 36 -17.72 2.12 2.84
CA VAL A 36 -18.18 2.34 1.48
C VAL A 36 -17.33 1.53 0.52
N SER A 37 -17.97 0.69 -0.30
CA SER A 37 -17.28 -0.02 -1.36
C SER A 37 -16.98 0.91 -2.53
N MET A 38 -15.81 0.76 -3.14
CA MET A 38 -15.58 1.29 -4.47
C MET A 38 -16.49 0.53 -5.44
N GLY A 39 -17.45 1.24 -6.03
CA GLY A 39 -18.44 0.70 -6.97
C GLY A 39 -18.66 1.66 -8.13
N PRO A 40 -19.47 1.27 -9.13
CA PRO A 40 -19.79 2.12 -10.28
C PRO A 40 -20.44 3.45 -9.85
N ASP A 41 -21.21 3.43 -8.76
CA ASP A 41 -21.74 4.63 -8.13
C ASP A 41 -20.74 5.19 -7.12
N LEU A 42 -19.91 6.13 -7.58
CA LEU A 42 -18.93 6.81 -6.75
C LEU A 42 -19.62 7.82 -5.82
N THR A 43 -20.08 7.34 -4.67
CA THR A 43 -20.44 8.25 -3.58
C THR A 43 -19.21 9.10 -3.21
N PRO A 44 -19.36 10.36 -2.75
CA PRO A 44 -18.23 11.19 -2.36
C PRO A 44 -17.34 10.60 -1.24
N GLU A 45 -17.85 9.61 -0.51
CA GLU A 45 -17.16 8.97 0.59
C GLU A 45 -16.20 7.86 0.14
N ALA A 46 -16.50 7.18 -0.97
CA ALA A 46 -15.64 6.14 -1.53
C ALA A 46 -14.19 6.63 -1.79
N PRO A 47 -13.95 7.77 -2.49
CA PRO A 47 -12.60 8.27 -2.68
C PRO A 47 -11.94 8.77 -1.38
N ARG A 48 -12.72 9.24 -0.39
CA ARG A 48 -12.17 9.65 0.91
C ARG A 48 -11.65 8.44 1.69
N GLN A 49 -12.40 7.34 1.72
CA GLN A 49 -11.97 6.10 2.38
C GLN A 49 -10.79 5.46 1.65
N LEU A 50 -10.75 5.54 0.31
CA LEU A 50 -9.58 5.10 -0.46
C LEU A 50 -8.33 5.92 -0.11
N ALA A 51 -8.44 7.25 -0.03
CA ALA A 51 -7.34 8.12 0.38
C ALA A 51 -6.88 7.86 1.81
N LEU A 52 -7.82 7.64 2.75
CA LEU A 52 -7.51 7.27 4.13
C LEU A 52 -6.74 5.95 4.19
N ARG A 53 -7.18 4.94 3.43
CA ARG A 53 -6.49 3.66 3.30
C ARG A 53 -5.05 3.83 2.80
N HIS A 54 -4.83 4.64 1.77
CA HIS A 54 -3.48 4.88 1.25
C HIS A 54 -2.58 5.57 2.27
N ARG A 55 -3.12 6.55 3.01
CA ARG A 55 -2.39 7.21 4.09
C ARG A 55 -1.98 6.22 5.20
N LEU A 56 -2.92 5.42 5.69
CA LEU A 56 -2.64 4.40 6.71
C LEU A 56 -1.59 3.39 6.24
N ALA A 57 -1.67 2.96 4.98
CA ALA A 57 -0.67 2.07 4.40
C ALA A 57 0.73 2.71 4.36
N CYS A 58 0.83 4.00 4.01
CA CYS A 58 2.10 4.70 4.05
C CYS A 58 2.70 4.77 5.46
N GLU A 59 1.90 5.17 6.46
CA GLU A 59 2.35 5.26 7.87
C GLU A 59 2.82 3.89 8.40
N VAL A 60 2.10 2.81 8.08
CA VAL A 60 2.49 1.44 8.45
C VAL A 60 3.76 0.99 7.70
N ALA A 61 3.88 1.29 6.41
CA ALA A 61 5.08 0.97 5.64
C ALA A 61 6.32 1.67 6.22
N GLU A 62 6.22 2.96 6.53
CA GLU A 62 7.28 3.74 7.17
C GLU A 62 7.74 3.07 8.47
N THR A 63 6.80 2.70 9.34
CA THR A 63 7.10 2.05 10.62
C THR A 63 7.87 0.73 10.43
N TYR A 64 7.48 -0.09 9.46
CA TYR A 64 8.19 -1.33 9.16
C TYR A 64 9.59 -1.08 8.60
N LEU A 65 9.74 -0.07 7.74
CA LEU A 65 11.02 0.29 7.17
C LEU A 65 11.99 0.84 8.24
N GLU A 66 11.49 1.65 9.18
CA GLU A 66 12.25 2.12 10.35
C GLU A 66 12.70 0.95 11.24
N ALA A 67 11.87 -0.09 11.37
CA ALA A 67 12.20 -1.35 12.04
C ALA A 67 13.12 -2.28 11.22
N GLY A 68 13.55 -1.86 10.02
CA GLY A 68 14.48 -2.56 9.15
C GLY A 68 13.87 -3.72 8.36
N PHE A 69 12.58 -3.65 8.01
CA PHE A 69 11.93 -4.59 7.08
C PHE A 69 11.90 -4.03 5.66
N SER A 70 11.99 -4.91 4.66
CA SER A 70 11.56 -4.61 3.29
C SER A 70 10.03 -4.74 3.18
N VAL A 71 9.37 -3.81 2.49
CA VAL A 71 7.90 -3.75 2.40
C VAL A 71 7.46 -3.98 0.96
N VAL A 72 6.70 -5.05 0.73
CA VAL A 72 5.98 -5.27 -0.52
C VAL A 72 4.54 -4.80 -0.32
N TYR A 73 4.20 -3.64 -0.87
CA TYR A 73 2.90 -3.01 -0.70
C TYR A 73 1.98 -3.30 -1.90
N LEU A 74 0.84 -3.93 -1.62
CA LEU A 74 -0.20 -4.28 -2.59
C LEU A 74 -1.49 -3.50 -2.30
N ASP A 75 -1.92 -2.70 -3.28
CA ASP A 75 -3.16 -1.92 -3.19
C ASP A 75 -3.77 -1.61 -4.56
N ILE A 76 -5.00 -1.10 -4.57
CA ILE A 76 -5.63 -0.45 -5.72
C ILE A 76 -5.03 0.95 -5.85
N LEU A 77 -4.02 1.07 -6.70
CA LEU A 77 -3.36 2.32 -7.05
C LEU A 77 -3.77 2.71 -8.47
N VAL A 78 -4.74 3.61 -8.60
CA VAL A 78 -5.30 4.02 -9.91
C VAL A 78 -4.85 5.44 -10.26
N GLY A 79 -4.44 5.65 -11.51
CA GLY A 79 -3.98 6.95 -12.00
C GLY A 79 -2.76 7.47 -11.25
N ARG A 80 -2.69 8.79 -11.02
CA ARG A 80 -1.56 9.47 -10.34
C ARG A 80 -1.41 9.13 -8.86
N VAL A 81 -2.26 8.26 -8.31
CA VAL A 81 -2.16 7.82 -6.92
C VAL A 81 -0.90 6.99 -6.70
N HIS A 82 -0.47 6.19 -7.68
CA HIS A 82 0.78 5.44 -7.59
C HIS A 82 1.99 6.36 -7.40
N GLU A 83 2.06 7.47 -8.14
CA GLU A 83 3.11 8.48 -8.03
C GLU A 83 3.12 9.12 -6.64
N LYS A 84 1.94 9.53 -6.13
CA LYS A 84 1.83 10.14 -4.79
C LYS A 84 2.24 9.21 -3.66
N VAL A 85 1.88 7.93 -3.75
CA VAL A 85 2.28 6.92 -2.76
C VAL A 85 3.79 6.70 -2.82
N ALA A 86 4.36 6.58 -4.03
CA ALA A 86 5.80 6.45 -4.20
C ALA A 86 6.54 7.68 -3.66
N GLU A 87 6.07 8.89 -3.98
CA GLU A 87 6.61 10.15 -3.47
C GLU A 87 6.56 10.21 -1.94
N HIS A 88 5.41 9.90 -1.34
CA HIS A 88 5.25 9.91 0.11
C HIS A 88 6.27 9.00 0.82
N LEU A 89 6.45 7.77 0.31
CA LEU A 89 7.40 6.80 0.88
C LEU A 89 8.86 7.17 0.61
N CYS A 90 9.15 7.95 -0.43
CA CYS A 90 10.50 8.43 -0.76
C CYS A 90 10.94 9.64 0.08
N HIS A 91 10.03 10.57 0.42
CA HIS A 91 10.41 11.88 0.97
C HIS A 91 10.56 11.96 2.50
N ARG A 92 9.99 11.03 3.27
CA ARG A 92 9.88 11.19 4.73
C ARG A 92 10.97 10.52 5.57
N SER A 93 12.06 10.02 4.96
CA SER A 93 13.16 9.42 5.73
C SER A 93 14.56 9.87 5.27
N PRO A 94 15.52 10.12 6.20
CA PRO A 94 16.90 10.52 5.89
C PRO A 94 17.69 9.52 5.02
N HIS A 95 17.12 8.37 4.71
CA HIS A 95 17.74 7.32 3.89
C HIS A 95 17.01 7.07 2.57
N ALA A 96 16.37 8.08 1.97
CA ALA A 96 15.58 8.01 0.72
C ALA A 96 16.13 7.07 -0.39
N GLY A 97 17.46 6.94 -0.53
CA GLY A 97 18.09 6.01 -1.48
C GLY A 97 17.90 4.51 -1.17
N LYS A 98 17.66 4.11 0.08
CA LYS A 98 17.41 2.71 0.49
C LYS A 98 15.96 2.26 0.28
N TYR A 99 15.01 3.21 0.28
CA TYR A 99 13.58 2.89 0.25
C TYR A 99 13.10 2.43 -1.12
N HIS A 100 13.64 2.98 -2.20
CA HIS A 100 13.28 2.52 -3.55
C HIS A 100 13.68 1.05 -3.80
N GLN A 101 14.74 0.56 -3.15
CA GLN A 101 15.13 -0.85 -3.19
C GLN A 101 14.37 -1.72 -2.16
N SER A 102 13.88 -1.11 -1.09
CA SER A 102 13.20 -1.81 0.02
C SER A 102 11.68 -1.81 -0.08
N VAL A 103 11.10 -1.02 -0.99
CA VAL A 103 9.66 -0.92 -1.22
C VAL A 103 9.32 -1.35 -2.64
N SER A 104 8.42 -2.31 -2.78
CA SER A 104 7.86 -2.71 -4.08
C SER A 104 6.36 -2.47 -4.10
N LEU A 105 5.88 -1.67 -5.05
CA LEU A 105 4.47 -1.36 -5.24
C LEU A 105 3.85 -2.33 -6.25
N VAL A 106 2.73 -2.94 -5.88
CA VAL A 106 1.94 -3.79 -6.78
C VAL A 106 0.55 -3.15 -6.93
N ALA A 107 0.24 -2.69 -8.15
CA ALA A 107 -1.03 -2.03 -8.46
C ALA A 107 -2.14 -3.04 -8.82
N GLY A 108 -3.29 -2.89 -8.16
CA GLY A 108 -4.53 -3.68 -8.33
C GLY A 108 -5.11 -3.70 -9.73
#